data_AF-A0A059X429-F1
#
_entry.id   AF-A0A059X429-F1
#
_cell.length_a   1.000
_cell.length_b   1.000
_cell.length_c   1.000
_cell.angle_alpha   90.00
_cell.angle_beta   90.00
_cell.angle_gamma   90.00
#
_symmetry.space_group_name_H-M   'P 1'
#
loop_
_entity.id
_entity.type
_entity.pdbx_description
1 polymer ?
#
loop_
_entity_poly.entity_id
_entity_poly.type
_entity_poly.pdbx_seq_one_letter_code
_entity_poly.pdbx_strand_id
1 'polypeptide(L)'
;TRRLEVGAAGGVLLFAHRPDVVASAGIRVRRDWLALDLWAGQRAAELPTDPQPIMGASGGAALYRRALLEDIGLMEPNFFNYLEDVDLAWRALLRGWRSVVAPQARARHVYSATAGQGSPFKQRLLGRNRLRVIARCLPADLAARCLPAILAYDLLAIAYAALTRRPAIASGRLAALRDLSQLLRERRTIQSSRRASTSDLARWLEPAATPWWTLGEQRRLDAILSERTRDQS
;
A
#
# COMPACT_ATOMS: atom_id res chain seq x y z
N THR A 1 14.28 3.14 28.60
CA THR A 1 13.40 2.56 27.56
C THR A 1 12.88 3.68 26.69
N ARG A 2 13.40 3.88 25.46
CA ARG A 2 12.99 5.01 24.61
C ARG A 2 11.56 4.74 24.13
N ARG A 3 10.60 5.57 24.55
CA ARG A 3 9.19 5.51 24.12
C ARG A 3 9.19 5.57 22.59
N LEU A 4 8.78 4.50 21.91
CA LEU A 4 8.76 4.46 20.44
C LEU A 4 7.94 5.68 19.91
N GLU A 5 8.53 6.56 19.13
CA GLU A 5 7.89 7.84 18.80
C GLU A 5 6.88 7.66 17.65
N VAL A 6 5.72 8.31 17.75
CA VAL A 6 4.76 8.37 16.65
C VAL A 6 5.28 9.36 15.61
N GLY A 7 5.62 8.84 14.43
CA GLY A 7 6.19 9.61 13.33
C GLY A 7 5.17 9.97 12.26
N ALA A 8 4.06 9.25 12.17
CA ALA A 8 3.00 9.52 11.21
C ALA A 8 1.61 9.35 11.82
N ALA A 9 0.67 10.21 11.40
CA ALA A 9 -0.75 10.11 11.71
C ALA A 9 -1.55 10.14 10.41
N GLY A 10 -2.42 9.15 10.20
CA GLY A 10 -3.34 9.09 9.07
C GLY A 10 -4.75 9.51 9.46
N GLY A 11 -5.47 10.18 8.57
CA GLY A 11 -6.92 10.35 8.64
C GLY A 11 -7.67 9.21 7.94
N VAL A 12 -8.99 9.22 8.07
CA VAL A 12 -9.90 8.32 7.37
C VAL A 12 -10.42 9.00 6.11
N LEU A 13 -10.10 8.43 4.96
CA LEU A 13 -10.68 8.78 3.67
C LEU A 13 -12.01 8.05 3.51
N LEU A 14 -13.06 8.80 3.22
CA LEU A 14 -14.41 8.32 2.95
C LEU A 14 -14.70 8.44 1.45
N PHE A 15 -15.49 7.53 0.87
CA PHE A 15 -15.90 7.68 -0.52
C PHE A 15 -16.72 8.97 -0.67
N ALA A 16 -16.34 9.85 -1.59
CA ALA A 16 -16.99 11.16 -1.72
C ALA A 16 -18.51 11.06 -2.00
N HIS A 17 -18.93 10.05 -2.77
CA HIS A 17 -20.33 9.75 -3.10
C HIS A 17 -21.04 8.88 -2.05
N ARG A 18 -20.30 8.24 -1.14
CA ARG A 18 -20.81 7.40 -0.04
C ARG A 18 -20.04 7.73 1.24
N PRO A 19 -20.26 8.90 1.86
CA PRO A 19 -19.46 9.36 2.99
C PRO A 19 -19.68 8.53 4.26
N ASP A 20 -20.64 7.60 4.27
CA ASP A 20 -20.83 6.60 5.31
C ASP A 20 -19.88 5.40 5.17
N VAL A 21 -19.16 5.27 4.05
CA VAL A 21 -18.29 4.13 3.73
C VAL A 21 -16.83 4.59 3.63
N VAL A 22 -15.95 3.83 4.29
CA VAL A 22 -14.50 4.07 4.31
C VAL A 22 -13.89 3.69 2.97
N ALA A 23 -13.15 4.61 2.36
CA ALA A 23 -12.29 4.36 1.22
C ALA A 23 -10.90 3.87 1.65
N SER A 24 -10.33 4.49 2.70
CA SER A 24 -9.05 4.06 3.29
C SER A 24 -8.89 4.65 4.69
N ALA A 25 -8.41 3.87 5.65
CA ALA A 25 -8.01 4.33 6.98
C ALA A 25 -6.49 4.21 7.20
N GLY A 26 -5.73 3.93 6.14
CA GLY A 26 -4.31 3.63 6.20
C GLY A 26 -3.93 2.49 5.26
N ILE A 27 -2.72 1.97 5.44
CA ILE A 27 -2.14 0.93 4.59
C ILE A 27 -2.19 -0.41 5.33
N ARG A 28 -2.53 -1.47 4.60
CA ARG A 28 -2.27 -2.85 5.01
C ARG A 28 -1.51 -3.59 3.90
N VAL A 29 -0.69 -4.56 4.28
CA VAL A 29 0.14 -5.33 3.34
C VAL A 29 0.03 -6.80 3.66
N ARG A 30 -0.18 -7.63 2.64
CA ARG A 30 -0.20 -9.08 2.75
C ARG A 30 1.18 -9.69 2.49
N ARG A 31 1.38 -10.98 2.78
CA ARG A 31 2.63 -11.71 2.50
C ARG A 31 2.96 -11.84 1.02
N ASP A 32 1.97 -11.71 0.13
CA ASP A 32 2.17 -11.56 -1.30
C ASP A 32 2.56 -10.12 -1.69
N TRP A 33 2.80 -9.23 -0.73
CA TRP A 33 3.15 -7.83 -0.93
C TRP A 33 2.15 -7.01 -1.75
N LEU A 34 0.89 -7.47 -1.79
CA LEU A 34 -0.18 -6.60 -2.23
C LEU A 34 -0.48 -5.58 -1.11
N ALA A 35 -0.30 -4.30 -1.44
CA ALA A 35 -0.71 -3.19 -0.58
C ALA A 35 -2.18 -2.85 -0.88
N LEU A 36 -2.96 -2.68 0.20
CA LEU A 36 -4.40 -2.50 0.17
C LEU A 36 -4.79 -1.39 1.14
N ASP A 37 -5.98 -0.83 0.93
CA ASP A 37 -6.56 0.16 1.83
C ASP A 37 -7.07 -0.51 3.11
N LEU A 38 -6.65 0.01 4.27
CA LEU A 38 -7.12 -0.45 5.58
C LEU A 38 -8.58 -0.07 5.77
N TRP A 39 -9.40 -1.02 6.24
CA TRP A 39 -10.84 -0.87 6.52
C TRP A 39 -11.70 -0.39 5.35
N ALA A 40 -11.21 -0.49 4.11
CA ALA A 40 -11.99 -0.15 2.93
C ALA A 40 -13.30 -0.95 2.87
N GLY A 41 -14.41 -0.25 2.62
CA GLY A 41 -15.76 -0.82 2.56
C GLY A 41 -16.48 -0.92 3.92
N GLN A 42 -15.81 -0.67 5.05
CA GLN A 42 -16.47 -0.62 6.36
C GLN A 42 -17.29 0.65 6.54
N ARG A 43 -18.26 0.64 7.47
CA ARG A 43 -19.01 1.83 7.81
C ARG A 43 -18.21 2.74 8.71
N ALA A 44 -18.21 4.04 8.41
CA ALA A 44 -17.50 5.04 9.21
C ALA A 44 -18.00 5.12 10.66
N ALA A 45 -19.24 4.70 10.93
CA ALA A 45 -19.83 4.65 12.27
C ALA A 45 -19.32 3.48 13.12
N GLU A 46 -18.76 2.44 12.50
CA GLU A 46 -18.25 1.24 13.18
C GLU A 46 -16.76 1.36 13.54
N LEU A 47 -16.11 2.45 13.12
CA LEU A 47 -14.72 2.69 13.41
C LEU A 47 -14.50 2.99 14.91
N PRO A 48 -13.36 2.56 15.48
CA PRO A 48 -13.00 2.91 16.85
C PRO A 48 -12.88 4.44 16.99
N THR A 49 -13.11 4.96 18.19
CA THR A 49 -12.99 6.40 18.48
C THR A 49 -11.54 6.82 18.75
N ASP A 50 -10.78 5.94 19.40
CA ASP A 50 -9.41 6.20 19.82
C ASP A 50 -8.40 5.92 18.69
N PRO A 51 -7.27 6.64 18.65
CA PRO A 51 -6.22 6.38 17.67
C PRO A 51 -5.74 4.93 17.70
N GLN A 52 -5.70 4.30 16.52
CA GLN A 52 -5.26 2.90 16.39
C GLN A 52 -3.89 2.81 15.71
N PRO A 53 -3.02 1.87 16.12
CA PRO A 53 -1.79 1.59 15.39
C PRO A 53 -2.08 1.10 13.97
N ILE A 54 -1.34 1.62 12.99
CA ILE A 54 -1.43 1.20 11.59
C ILE A 54 -0.02 0.96 11.03
N MET A 55 0.08 0.19 9.95
CA MET A 55 1.35 -0.04 9.26
C MET A 55 1.91 1.27 8.70
N GLY A 56 1.03 2.09 8.11
CA GLY A 56 1.36 3.40 7.56
C GLY A 56 0.12 4.20 7.24
N ALA A 57 0.25 5.53 7.25
CA ALA A 57 -0.79 6.44 6.78
C ALA A 57 -0.85 6.42 5.24
N SER A 58 -2.06 6.42 4.68
CA SER A 58 -2.26 6.64 3.24
C SER A 58 -1.89 8.08 2.89
N GLY A 59 -1.19 8.27 1.76
CA GLY A 59 -0.76 9.59 1.31
C GLY A 59 -1.91 10.60 1.09
N GLY A 60 -3.15 10.13 0.89
CA GLY A 60 -4.31 10.99 0.67
C GLY A 60 -4.80 11.74 1.92
N ALA A 61 -4.42 11.31 3.12
CA ALA A 61 -4.70 12.01 4.37
C ALA A 61 -3.65 11.64 5.43
N ALA A 62 -2.43 12.18 5.29
CA ALA A 62 -1.32 11.90 6.21
C ALA A 62 -0.69 13.19 6.75
N LEU A 63 -0.28 13.13 8.02
CA LEU A 63 0.61 14.08 8.67
C LEU A 63 1.88 13.34 9.08
N TYR A 64 3.04 13.87 8.68
CA TYR A 64 4.34 13.32 9.04
C TYR A 64 5.09 14.26 9.97
N ARG A 65 5.69 13.69 11.03
CA ARG A 65 6.63 14.41 11.88
C ARG A 65 7.87 14.75 11.07
N ARG A 66 8.34 15.99 11.16
CA ARG A 66 9.60 16.44 10.52
C ARG A 66 10.77 15.50 10.85
N ALA A 67 10.94 15.14 12.12
CA ALA A 67 11.99 14.23 12.57
C ALA A 67 11.93 12.84 11.92
N LEU A 68 10.73 12.33 11.56
CA LEU A 68 10.63 11.08 10.79
C LEU A 68 11.19 11.28 9.38
N LEU A 69 10.81 12.36 8.70
CA LEU A 69 11.27 12.64 7.33
C LEU A 69 12.77 12.95 7.26
N GLU A 70 13.31 13.62 8.28
CA GLU A 70 14.76 13.81 8.43
C GLU A 70 15.50 12.49 8.70
N ASP A 71 14.87 11.54 9.41
CA ASP A 71 15.47 10.24 9.71
C ASP A 71 15.46 9.27 8.53
N ILE A 72 14.37 9.26 7.74
CA ILE A 72 14.15 8.20 6.73
C ILE A 72 14.18 8.73 5.29
N GLY A 73 14.17 10.05 5.09
CA GLY A 73 14.02 10.70 3.79
C GLY A 73 12.56 10.83 3.33
N LEU A 74 12.36 11.60 2.26
CA LEU A 74 11.04 11.88 1.67
C LEU A 74 10.48 10.69 0.86
N MET A 75 9.32 10.89 0.23
CA MET A 75 8.78 9.93 -0.74
C MET A 75 9.69 9.82 -1.97
N GLU A 76 9.73 8.64 -2.58
CA GLU A 76 10.57 8.36 -3.75
C GLU A 76 9.92 8.88 -5.04
N PRO A 77 10.48 9.93 -5.68
CA PRO A 77 9.85 10.54 -6.84
C PRO A 77 9.70 9.58 -8.02
N ASN A 78 10.57 8.58 -8.14
CA ASN A 78 10.52 7.62 -9.22
C ASN A 78 9.24 6.75 -9.19
N PHE A 79 8.57 6.60 -8.05
CA PHE A 79 7.26 5.93 -8.00
C PHE A 79 6.21 6.69 -8.80
N PHE A 80 6.32 8.02 -8.89
CA PHE A 80 5.40 8.97 -9.51
C PHE A 80 3.99 8.97 -8.88
N ASN A 81 3.31 7.83 -8.90
CA ASN A 81 2.00 7.62 -8.29
C ASN A 81 1.84 6.14 -7.92
N TYR A 82 1.11 5.88 -6.84
CA TYR A 82 0.86 4.59 -6.21
C TYR A 82 2.09 3.95 -5.53
N LEU A 83 1.93 3.55 -4.27
CA LEU A 83 2.91 2.87 -3.41
C LEU A 83 4.11 3.72 -2.96
N GLU A 84 4.17 5.01 -3.29
CA GLU A 84 5.16 5.93 -2.70
C GLU A 84 4.96 6.08 -1.18
N ASP A 85 3.71 6.04 -0.73
CA ASP A 85 3.33 6.04 0.68
C ASP A 85 3.62 4.69 1.36
N VAL A 86 3.45 3.57 0.65
CA VAL A 86 3.84 2.23 1.11
C VAL A 86 5.35 2.13 1.30
N ASP A 87 6.15 2.67 0.37
CA ASP A 87 7.61 2.75 0.50
C ASP A 87 8.02 3.56 1.73
N LEU A 88 7.45 4.76 1.91
CA LEU A 88 7.71 5.62 3.06
C LEU A 88 7.31 4.95 4.38
N ALA A 89 6.12 4.35 4.43
CA ALA A 89 5.62 3.63 5.59
C ALA A 89 6.51 2.43 5.96
N TRP A 90 6.97 1.66 4.97
CA TRP A 90 7.85 0.53 5.24
C TRP A 90 9.22 0.99 5.74
N ARG A 91 9.79 2.07 5.20
CA ARG A 91 11.03 2.68 5.72
C ARG A 91 10.86 3.20 7.16
N ALA A 92 9.71 3.78 7.48
CA ALA A 92 9.39 4.21 8.84
C ALA A 92 9.41 3.01 9.81
N LEU A 93 8.77 1.90 9.43
CA LEU A 93 8.80 0.66 10.21
C LEU A 93 10.21 0.10 10.38
N LEU A 94 11.03 0.08 9.31
CA LEU A 94 12.42 -0.38 9.39
C LEU A 94 13.24 0.41 10.42
N ARG A 95 12.93 1.69 10.63
CA ARG A 95 13.58 2.59 11.58
C ARG A 95 12.94 2.60 12.96
N GLY A 96 11.86 1.85 13.15
CA GLY A 96 11.15 1.69 14.42
C GLY A 96 10.15 2.81 14.73
N TRP A 97 9.81 3.65 13.75
CA TRP A 97 8.75 4.65 13.90
C TRP A 97 7.38 3.98 13.97
N ARG A 98 6.47 4.59 14.74
CA ARG A 98 5.07 4.17 14.81
C ARG A 98 4.18 5.08 13.97
N SER A 99 3.17 4.48 13.37
CA SER A 99 2.09 5.19 12.68
C SER A 99 0.77 4.91 13.38
N VAL A 100 -0.12 5.90 13.42
CA VAL A 100 -1.47 5.76 13.96
C VAL A 100 -2.50 6.30 12.97
N VAL A 101 -3.72 5.77 12.98
CA VAL A 101 -4.89 6.42 12.37
C VAL A 101 -5.60 7.24 13.45
N ALA A 102 -6.07 8.43 13.10
CA ALA A 102 -6.98 9.26 13.88
C ALA A 102 -8.39 9.13 13.30
N PRO A 103 -9.27 8.25 13.84
CA PRO A 103 -10.55 7.89 13.20
C PRO A 103 -11.55 9.05 13.07
N GLN A 104 -11.37 10.09 13.89
CA GLN A 104 -12.18 11.31 13.87
C GLN A 104 -11.74 12.29 12.77
N ALA A 105 -10.49 12.22 12.29
CA ALA A 105 -10.00 13.06 11.20
C ALA A 105 -10.47 12.47 9.86
N ARG A 106 -11.56 12.99 9.31
CA ARG A 106 -12.23 12.43 8.13
C ARG A 106 -12.15 13.38 6.93
N ALA A 107 -11.86 12.84 5.76
CA ALA A 107 -11.85 13.60 4.50
C ALA A 107 -12.60 12.84 3.40
N ARG A 108 -13.22 13.57 2.48
CA ARG A 108 -13.91 12.97 1.32
C ARG A 108 -12.92 12.74 0.19
N HIS A 109 -12.93 11.54 -0.37
CA HIS A 109 -12.02 11.11 -1.43
C HIS A 109 -12.79 10.73 -2.69
N VAL A 110 -12.51 11.44 -3.79
CA VAL A 110 -12.95 11.04 -5.13
C VAL A 110 -12.06 9.90 -5.61
N TYR A 111 -12.33 8.70 -5.09
CA TYR A 111 -11.49 7.52 -5.30
C TYR A 111 -11.36 7.21 -6.80
N SER A 112 -10.14 7.00 -7.29
CA SER A 112 -9.94 6.72 -8.72
C SER A 112 -9.83 7.95 -9.62
N ALA A 113 -9.95 9.18 -9.10
CA ALA A 113 -10.06 10.40 -9.93
C ALA A 113 -8.90 10.58 -10.93
N THR A 114 -7.66 10.30 -10.51
CA THR A 114 -6.47 10.61 -11.32
C THR A 114 -6.30 9.71 -12.55
N ALA A 115 -6.58 8.41 -12.43
CA ALA A 115 -6.27 7.46 -13.49
C ALA A 115 -7.46 6.58 -13.91
N GLY A 116 -8.61 6.68 -13.25
CA GLY A 116 -9.71 5.73 -13.40
C GLY A 116 -9.40 4.36 -12.78
N GLN A 117 -10.44 3.66 -12.34
CA GLN A 117 -10.26 2.27 -11.91
C GLN A 117 -9.94 1.36 -13.07
N GLY A 118 -9.05 0.41 -12.83
CA GLY A 118 -8.71 -0.61 -13.81
C GLY A 118 -8.02 -0.08 -15.07
N SER A 119 -7.59 1.18 -15.12
CA SER A 119 -6.93 1.72 -16.31
C SER A 119 -5.57 1.05 -16.58
N PRO A 120 -5.15 0.93 -17.86
CA PRO A 120 -3.83 0.42 -18.21
C PRO A 120 -2.70 1.19 -17.50
N PHE A 121 -2.86 2.51 -17.33
CA PHE A 121 -1.89 3.34 -16.63
C PHE A 121 -1.73 2.90 -15.16
N LYS A 122 -2.84 2.78 -14.42
CA LYS A 122 -2.85 2.33 -13.02
C LYS A 122 -2.32 0.91 -12.88
N GLN A 123 -2.76 -0.02 -13.74
CA GLN A 123 -2.29 -1.41 -13.73
C GLN A 123 -0.78 -1.53 -13.92
N ARG A 124 -0.22 -0.76 -14.87
CA ARG A 124 1.22 -0.73 -15.13
C ARG A 124 1.99 -0.19 -13.93
N LEU A 125 1.55 0.93 -13.35
CA LEU A 125 2.22 1.52 -12.19
C LEU A 125 2.14 0.64 -10.94
N LEU A 126 0.98 0.06 -10.63
CA LEU A 126 0.84 -0.86 -9.49
C LEU A 126 1.77 -2.07 -9.62
N GLY A 127 1.81 -2.71 -10.79
CA GLY A 127 2.70 -3.85 -11.05
C GLY A 127 4.18 -3.48 -10.94
N ARG A 128 4.57 -2.33 -11.48
CA ARG A 128 5.95 -1.81 -11.41
C ARG A 128 6.35 -1.47 -9.97
N ASN A 129 5.55 -0.62 -9.32
CA ASN A 129 5.87 -0.04 -8.04
C ASN A 129 5.81 -1.07 -6.90
N ARG A 130 4.97 -2.11 -7.01
CA ARG A 130 5.00 -3.25 -6.09
C ARG A 130 6.35 -3.97 -6.11
N LEU A 131 6.88 -4.29 -7.30
CA LEU A 131 8.20 -4.92 -7.40
C LEU A 131 9.32 -3.98 -6.96
N ARG A 132 9.19 -2.67 -7.22
CA ARG A 132 10.14 -1.67 -6.75
C ARG A 132 10.23 -1.64 -5.22
N VAL A 133 9.12 -1.53 -4.51
CA VAL A 133 9.13 -1.48 -3.03
C VAL A 133 9.64 -2.80 -2.45
N ILE A 134 9.30 -3.96 -3.03
CA ILE A 134 9.85 -5.26 -2.61
C ILE A 134 11.37 -5.28 -2.74
N ALA A 135 11.90 -4.95 -3.93
CA ALA A 135 13.34 -4.97 -4.18
C ALA A 135 14.10 -4.00 -3.28
N ARG A 136 13.54 -2.79 -3.09
CA ARG A 136 14.16 -1.69 -2.37
C ARG A 136 14.10 -1.83 -0.85
N CYS A 137 12.98 -2.29 -0.29
CA CYS A 137 12.66 -2.09 1.13
C CYS A 137 12.47 -3.38 1.94
N LEU A 138 12.03 -4.49 1.36
CA LEU A 138 11.72 -5.73 2.10
C LEU A 138 13.00 -6.48 2.53
N PRO A 139 13.35 -6.65 3.82
CA PRO A 139 14.58 -7.36 4.24
C PRO A 139 14.75 -8.76 3.64
N ALA A 140 15.99 -9.22 3.43
CA ALA A 140 16.26 -10.41 2.58
C ALA A 140 15.70 -11.72 3.16
N ASP A 141 15.79 -11.86 4.48
CA ASP A 141 15.25 -12.99 5.23
C ASP A 141 13.72 -13.00 5.21
N LEU A 142 13.07 -11.83 5.30
CA LEU A 142 11.63 -11.72 5.16
C LEU A 142 11.18 -11.90 3.69
N ALA A 143 11.99 -11.44 2.73
CA ALA A 143 11.78 -11.67 1.31
C ALA A 143 11.74 -13.16 0.99
N ALA A 144 12.71 -13.94 1.50
CA ALA A 144 12.74 -15.39 1.31
C ALA A 144 11.47 -16.07 1.84
N ARG A 145 10.96 -15.64 3.00
CA ARG A 145 9.71 -16.15 3.60
C ARG A 145 8.47 -15.80 2.78
N CYS A 146 8.45 -14.61 2.17
CA CYS A 146 7.34 -14.12 1.35
C CYS A 146 7.42 -14.58 -0.11
N LEU A 147 8.59 -15.05 -0.57
CA LEU A 147 8.87 -15.32 -1.97
C LEU A 147 7.85 -16.26 -2.63
N PRO A 148 7.42 -17.38 -2.03
CA PRO A 148 6.42 -18.24 -2.65
C PRO A 148 5.08 -17.53 -2.92
N ALA A 149 4.62 -16.70 -1.98
CA ALA A 149 3.37 -15.94 -2.13
C ALA A 149 3.51 -14.82 -3.17
N ILE A 150 4.65 -14.13 -3.19
CA ILE A 150 4.97 -13.11 -4.20
C ILE A 150 4.95 -13.71 -5.60
N LEU A 151 5.67 -14.83 -5.80
CA LEU A 151 5.75 -15.52 -7.08
C LEU A 151 4.38 -16.06 -7.52
N ALA A 152 3.61 -16.69 -6.62
CA ALA A 152 2.28 -17.17 -6.94
C ALA A 152 1.36 -16.04 -7.40
N TYR A 153 1.36 -14.90 -6.70
CA TYR A 153 0.58 -13.72 -7.11
C TYR A 153 1.02 -13.20 -8.48
N ASP A 154 2.32 -13.08 -8.73
CA ASP A 154 2.82 -12.53 -10.00
C ASP A 154 2.57 -13.47 -11.19
N LEU A 155 2.69 -14.79 -11.00
CA LEU A 155 2.31 -15.79 -12.00
C LEU A 155 0.82 -15.69 -12.34
N LEU A 156 -0.05 -15.62 -11.33
CA LEU A 156 -1.49 -15.46 -11.54
C LEU A 156 -1.84 -14.14 -12.21
N ALA A 157 -1.19 -13.04 -11.84
CA ALA A 157 -1.41 -11.75 -12.47
C ALA A 157 -0.98 -11.74 -13.94
N ILE A 158 0.14 -12.39 -14.29
CA ILE A 158 0.61 -12.54 -15.68
C ILE A 158 -0.34 -13.45 -16.47
N ALA A 159 -0.76 -14.57 -15.90
CA ALA A 159 -1.74 -15.47 -16.53
C ALA A 159 -3.07 -14.74 -16.80
N TYR A 160 -3.58 -14.00 -15.80
CA TYR A 160 -4.77 -13.16 -15.95
C TYR A 160 -4.57 -12.09 -17.03
N ALA A 161 -3.40 -11.45 -17.09
CA ALA A 161 -3.07 -10.46 -18.11
C ALA A 161 -3.11 -11.04 -19.53
N ALA A 162 -2.60 -12.26 -19.70
CA ALA A 162 -2.63 -12.97 -20.98
C ALA A 162 -4.07 -13.34 -21.38
N LEU A 163 -4.84 -13.94 -20.46
CA LEU A 163 -6.22 -14.37 -20.70
C LEU A 163 -7.17 -13.20 -20.98
N THR A 164 -6.98 -12.06 -20.31
CA THR A 164 -7.84 -10.88 -20.46
C THR A 164 -7.30 -9.85 -21.44
N ARG A 165 -6.18 -10.14 -22.13
CA ARG A 165 -5.50 -9.25 -23.07
C ARG A 165 -5.19 -7.87 -22.48
N ARG A 166 -4.68 -7.84 -21.24
CA ARG A 166 -4.29 -6.63 -20.48
C ARG A 166 -2.77 -6.51 -20.34
N PRO A 167 -2.04 -6.15 -21.41
CA PRO A 167 -0.57 -6.17 -21.43
C PRO A 167 0.06 -5.21 -20.41
N ALA A 168 -0.67 -4.18 -19.97
CA ALA A 168 -0.22 -3.23 -18.96
C ALA A 168 0.25 -3.91 -17.66
N ILE A 169 -0.44 -4.95 -17.22
CA ILE A 169 -0.14 -5.71 -16.00
C ILE A 169 1.25 -6.37 -16.08
N ALA A 170 1.59 -6.95 -17.23
CA ALA A 170 2.90 -7.59 -17.47
C ALA A 170 3.98 -6.53 -17.72
N SER A 171 3.69 -5.50 -18.53
CA SER A 171 4.65 -4.45 -18.86
C SER A 171 5.16 -3.69 -17.64
N GLY A 172 4.30 -3.46 -16.63
CA GLY A 172 4.70 -2.84 -15.37
C GLY A 172 5.73 -3.65 -14.60
N ARG A 173 5.54 -4.97 -14.53
CA ARG A 173 6.47 -5.90 -13.87
C ARG A 173 7.82 -5.92 -14.57
N LEU A 174 7.83 -6.02 -15.90
CA LEU A 174 9.05 -5.96 -16.70
C LEU A 174 9.78 -4.62 -16.54
N ALA A 175 9.04 -3.51 -16.45
CA ALA A 175 9.63 -2.20 -16.24
C ALA A 175 10.40 -2.11 -14.91
N ALA A 176 9.92 -2.76 -13.84
CA ALA A 176 10.62 -2.76 -12.55
C ALA A 176 11.97 -3.48 -12.59
N LEU A 177 12.13 -4.49 -13.46
CA LEU A 177 13.38 -5.23 -13.61
C LEU A 177 14.51 -4.35 -14.16
N ARG A 178 14.16 -3.32 -14.96
CA ARG A 178 15.14 -2.37 -15.51
C ARG A 178 15.84 -1.55 -14.43
N ASP A 179 15.14 -1.31 -13.32
CA ASP A 179 15.64 -0.52 -12.19
C ASP A 179 16.27 -1.40 -11.10
N LEU A 180 16.29 -2.73 -11.27
CA LEU A 180 16.62 -3.67 -10.20
C LEU A 180 18.00 -3.40 -9.58
N SER A 181 19.01 -3.09 -10.40
CA SER A 181 20.36 -2.80 -9.88
C SER A 181 20.39 -1.56 -9.00
N GLN A 182 19.64 -0.50 -9.35
CA GLN A 182 19.52 0.72 -8.57
C GLN A 182 18.77 0.46 -7.26
N LEU A 183 17.63 -0.23 -7.34
CA LEU A 183 16.81 -0.56 -6.16
C LEU A 183 17.59 -1.42 -5.16
N LEU A 184 18.40 -2.36 -5.64
CA LEU A 184 19.27 -3.18 -4.77
C LEU A 184 20.42 -2.38 -4.15
N ARG A 185 20.91 -1.32 -4.80
CA ARG A 185 21.87 -0.38 -4.17
C ARG A 185 21.20 0.43 -3.08
N GLU A 186 20.04 1.02 -3.36
CA GLU A 186 19.25 1.79 -2.39
C GLU A 186 18.86 0.93 -1.18
N ARG A 187 18.52 -0.33 -1.43
CA ARG A 187 18.26 -1.33 -0.39
C ARG A 187 19.41 -1.44 0.59
N ARG A 188 20.67 -1.47 0.14
CA ARG A 188 21.82 -1.58 1.06
C ARG A 188 21.86 -0.42 2.04
N THR A 189 21.63 0.80 1.56
CA THR A 189 21.56 2.01 2.41
C THR A 189 20.38 1.96 3.37
N ILE A 190 19.20 1.57 2.89
CA ILE A 190 18.00 1.45 3.74
C ILE A 190 18.22 0.40 4.84
N GLN A 191 18.74 -0.78 4.48
CA GLN A 191 18.93 -1.89 5.41
C GLN A 191 20.11 -1.69 6.38
N SER A 192 21.17 -0.96 6.00
CA SER A 192 22.29 -0.66 6.93
C SER A 192 21.84 0.20 8.11
N SER A 193 20.77 0.96 7.92
CA SER A 193 20.14 1.79 8.93
C SER A 193 18.97 1.08 9.65
N ARG A 194 18.61 -0.16 9.30
CA ARG A 194 17.47 -0.86 9.91
C ARG A 194 17.67 -1.05 11.42
N ARG A 195 16.63 -0.75 12.19
CA ARG A 195 16.55 -0.99 13.65
C ARG A 195 15.52 -2.06 14.02
N ALA A 196 14.45 -2.20 13.24
CA ALA A 196 13.39 -3.18 13.52
C ALA A 196 13.86 -4.61 13.23
N SER A 197 13.47 -5.54 14.11
CA SER A 197 13.70 -6.96 13.88
C SER A 197 12.76 -7.49 12.80
N THR A 198 13.14 -8.61 12.15
CA THR A 198 12.29 -9.25 11.16
C THR A 198 10.97 -9.74 11.75
N SER A 199 10.95 -10.20 13.01
CA SER A 199 9.71 -10.56 13.71
C SER A 199 8.80 -9.35 13.92
N ASP A 200 9.36 -8.18 14.26
CA ASP A 200 8.55 -6.98 14.43
C ASP A 200 7.89 -6.56 13.12
N LEU A 201 8.63 -6.64 12.01
CA LEU A 201 8.13 -6.32 10.67
C LEU A 201 7.09 -7.34 10.18
N ALA A 202 7.30 -8.62 10.44
CA ALA A 202 6.41 -9.69 10.00
C ALA A 202 5.00 -9.59 10.62
N ARG A 203 4.85 -8.95 11.79
CA ARG A 203 3.54 -8.69 12.41
C ARG A 203 2.64 -7.76 11.60
N TRP A 204 3.22 -6.93 10.74
CA TRP A 204 2.47 -6.04 9.83
C TRP A 204 2.08 -6.72 8.52
N LEU A 205 2.53 -7.95 8.28
CA LEU A 205 2.21 -8.71 7.07
C LEU A 205 1.07 -9.68 7.34
N GLU A 206 -0.09 -9.37 6.77
CA GLU A 206 -1.24 -10.25 6.78
C GLU A 206 -1.00 -11.52 5.92
N PRO A 207 -1.71 -12.62 6.17
CA PRO A 207 -1.67 -13.78 5.29
C PRO A 207 -1.98 -13.40 3.83
N ALA A 208 -1.30 -14.05 2.88
CA ALA A 208 -1.69 -13.93 1.47
C ALA A 208 -3.11 -14.50 1.29
N ALA A 209 -3.92 -13.82 0.47
CA ALA A 209 -5.28 -14.28 0.23
C ALA A 209 -5.35 -15.22 -0.97
N THR A 210 -6.41 -16.02 -1.04
CA THR A 210 -6.70 -16.82 -2.23
C THR A 210 -7.06 -15.93 -3.42
N PRO A 211 -6.95 -16.42 -4.67
CA PRO A 211 -7.34 -15.66 -5.85
C PRO A 211 -8.80 -15.22 -5.80
N TRP A 212 -9.71 -16.11 -5.36
CA TRP A 212 -11.14 -15.84 -5.24
C TRP A 212 -11.44 -14.72 -4.24
N TRP A 213 -10.72 -14.69 -3.12
CA TRP A 213 -10.85 -13.62 -2.13
C TRP A 213 -10.41 -12.28 -2.71
N THR A 214 -9.27 -12.25 -3.38
CA THR A 214 -8.75 -11.03 -4.03
C THR A 214 -9.73 -10.51 -5.10
N LEU A 215 -10.31 -11.39 -5.90
CA LEU A 215 -11.36 -11.04 -6.86
C LEU A 215 -12.63 -10.53 -6.17
N GLY A 216 -13.02 -11.14 -5.04
CA GLY A 216 -14.16 -10.70 -4.24
C GLY A 216 -13.96 -9.29 -3.68
N GLU A 217 -12.78 -8.99 -3.16
CA GLU A 217 -12.42 -7.65 -2.65
C GLU A 217 -12.46 -6.60 -3.78
N GLN A 218 -11.93 -6.93 -4.95
CA GLN A 218 -12.01 -6.06 -6.13
C GLN A 218 -13.47 -5.83 -6.56
N ARG A 219 -14.30 -6.88 -6.62
CA ARG A 219 -15.72 -6.76 -7.00
C ARG A 219 -16.51 -5.91 -6.02
N ARG A 220 -16.24 -6.00 -4.71
CA ARG A 220 -16.88 -5.14 -3.70
C ARG A 220 -16.52 -3.67 -3.91
N LEU A 221 -15.24 -3.39 -4.17
CA LEU A 221 -14.79 -2.04 -4.48
C LEU A 221 -15.44 -1.51 -5.77
N ASP A 222 -15.47 -2.33 -6.83
CA ASP A 222 -16.11 -1.97 -8.09
C ASP A 222 -17.62 -1.70 -7.91
N ALA A 223 -18.30 -2.49 -7.07
CA ALA A 223 -19.71 -2.27 -6.73
C ALA A 223 -19.93 -0.91 -6.05
N ILE A 224 -19.14 -0.58 -5.02
CA ILE A 224 -19.19 0.72 -4.33
C ILE A 224 -18.98 1.86 -5.33
N LEU A 225 -18.03 1.71 -6.26
CA LEU A 225 -17.70 2.75 -7.23
C LEU A 225 -18.74 2.89 -8.34
N SER A 226 -19.43 1.81 -8.72
CA SER A 226 -20.49 1.83 -9.75
C SER A 226 -21.75 2.59 -9.32
N GLU A 227 -21.97 2.76 -8.01
CA GLU A 227 -23.06 3.59 -7.48
C GLU A 227 -22.85 5.08 -7.82
N ARG A 228 -21.59 5.54 -7.90
CA ARG A 228 -21.25 6.92 -8.29
C ARG A 228 -21.81 7.31 -9.66
N THR A 229 -21.80 6.38 -10.61
CA THR A 229 -22.28 6.61 -11.98
C THR A 229 -23.80 6.71 -12.08
N ARG A 230 -24.56 6.24 -11.07
CA ARG A 230 -26.03 6.33 -11.04
C ARG A 230 -26.55 7.65 -10.47
N ASP A 231 -25.79 8.28 -9.58
CA ASP A 231 -26.14 9.60 -9.00
C ASP A 231 -25.76 10.79 -9.91
N GLN A 232 -25.07 10.53 -11.03
CA GLN A 232 -24.66 11.55 -12.01
C GLN A 232 -25.46 11.49 -13.33
N SER A 233 -26.46 10.61 -13.41
CA SER A 233 -27.37 10.42 -14.56
C SER A 233 -28.79 10.79 -14.17
#